data_AF-A0A3S3MQ20-F1
#
_entry.id   AF-A0A3S3MQ20-F1
#
_cell.length_a   1.000
_cell.length_b   1.000
_cell.length_c   1.000
_cell.angle_alpha   90.00
_cell.angle_beta   90.00
_cell.angle_gamma   90.00
#
_symmetry.space_group_name_H-M   'P 1'
#
loop_
_entity.id
_entity.type
_entity.pdbx_description
1 polymer ?
#
loop_
_entity_poly.entity_id
_entity_poly.type
_entity_poly.pdbx_seq_one_letter_code
_entity_poly.pdbx_strand_id
1 'polypeptide(L)'
;MKRLATALLALALALPATAPVAQAHSVTVTGSNGGTIQRDRDCSRSSGTARCTVSGTATGANGQSATRERVRTTTAGSSGTTVTGTGPQGSTMQRSRLITVTR
;
A
#
# COMPACT_ATOMS: atom_id res chain seq x y z
N MET A 1 12.30 34.00 -57.87
CA MET A 1 12.23 34.67 -56.55
C MET A 1 11.42 33.81 -55.60
N LYS A 2 12.02 33.41 -54.46
CA LYS A 2 11.43 33.13 -53.12
C LYS A 2 10.05 32.42 -53.10
N ARG A 3 9.84 31.29 -52.42
CA ARG A 3 10.16 31.01 -51.01
C ARG A 3 10.19 29.49 -50.76
N LEU A 4 11.28 28.99 -50.19
CA LEU A 4 11.29 27.70 -49.50
C LEU A 4 10.39 27.83 -48.26
N ALA A 5 9.29 27.07 -48.21
CA ALA A 5 8.46 26.96 -47.03
C ALA A 5 9.05 25.88 -46.13
N THR A 6 9.83 26.32 -45.15
CA THR A 6 10.36 25.53 -44.04
C THR A 6 9.19 24.87 -43.29
N ALA A 7 8.99 23.57 -43.48
CA ALA A 7 8.07 22.79 -42.66
C ALA A 7 8.66 22.69 -41.26
N LEU A 8 8.17 23.53 -40.35
CA LEU A 8 8.50 23.52 -38.94
C LEU A 8 8.13 22.18 -38.31
N LEU A 9 9.18 21.49 -37.89
CA LEU A 9 9.26 20.35 -37.01
C LEU A 9 8.29 20.47 -35.82
N ALA A 10 7.24 19.65 -35.77
CA ALA A 10 6.43 19.45 -34.57
C ALA A 10 6.76 18.06 -33.99
N LEU A 11 7.89 17.97 -33.30
CA LEU A 11 8.27 16.79 -32.52
C LEU A 11 7.39 16.76 -31.27
N ALA A 12 6.26 16.04 -31.33
CA ALA A 12 5.40 15.80 -30.19
C ALA A 12 6.16 14.98 -29.14
N LEU A 13 6.63 15.64 -28.07
CA LEU A 13 7.09 14.96 -26.87
C LEU A 13 5.89 14.24 -26.23
N ALA A 14 5.74 12.96 -26.53
CA ALA A 14 4.93 12.06 -25.73
C ALA A 14 5.62 11.93 -24.36
N LEU A 15 5.21 12.76 -23.39
CA LEU A 15 5.59 12.53 -22.00
C LEU A 15 5.08 11.14 -21.60
N PRO A 16 5.94 10.22 -21.12
CA PRO A 16 5.46 9.02 -20.48
C PRO A 16 4.69 9.45 -19.24
N ALA A 17 3.38 9.21 -19.23
CA ALA A 17 2.58 9.35 -18.03
C ALA A 17 3.20 8.46 -16.96
N THR A 18 3.89 9.07 -15.98
CA THR A 18 4.44 8.35 -14.84
C THR A 18 3.27 7.81 -14.06
N ALA A 19 2.93 6.53 -14.29
CA ALA A 19 1.94 5.83 -13.51
C ALA A 19 2.35 5.92 -12.03
N PRO A 20 1.42 6.20 -11.11
CA PRO A 20 1.73 6.21 -9.69
C PRO A 20 2.12 4.78 -9.29
N VAL A 21 3.41 4.56 -9.07
CA VAL A 21 3.93 3.29 -8.59
C VAL A 21 3.38 3.08 -7.18
N ALA A 22 2.41 2.18 -7.06
CA ALA A 22 2.06 1.52 -5.81
C ALA A 22 3.33 0.81 -5.31
N GLN A 23 4.09 1.44 -4.42
CA GLN A 23 5.31 0.84 -3.89
C GLN A 23 4.92 -0.20 -2.85
N ALA A 24 4.86 -1.47 -3.28
CA ALA A 24 4.92 -2.59 -2.36
C ALA A 24 6.26 -2.53 -1.61
N HIS A 25 6.21 -2.57 -0.28
CA HIS A 25 7.39 -2.43 0.57
C HIS A 25 7.39 -3.53 1.63
N SER A 26 8.45 -4.32 1.66
CA SER A 26 8.68 -5.39 2.63
C SER A 26 9.85 -5.05 3.54
N VAL A 27 9.71 -5.32 4.83
CA VAL A 27 10.78 -5.14 5.83
C VAL A 27 10.78 -6.33 6.76
N THR A 28 11.97 -6.87 7.02
CA THR A 28 12.20 -7.86 8.07
C THR A 28 13.20 -7.30 9.07
N VAL A 29 12.86 -7.37 10.35
CA VAL A 29 13.73 -6.99 11.46
C VAL A 29 13.97 -8.21 12.32
N THR A 30 15.23 -8.49 12.65
CA THR A 30 15.61 -9.54 13.60
C THR A 30 16.09 -8.88 14.90
N GLY A 31 15.49 -9.27 16.02
CA GLY A 31 15.86 -8.81 17.34
C GLY A 31 17.11 -9.50 17.86
N SER A 32 17.74 -8.92 18.88
CA SER A 32 18.93 -9.49 19.55
C SER A 32 18.68 -10.87 20.19
N ASN A 33 17.43 -11.18 20.51
CA ASN A 33 17.01 -12.49 21.00
C ASN A 33 16.72 -13.52 19.89
N GLY A 34 16.95 -13.19 18.61
CA GLY A 34 16.72 -14.08 17.47
C GLY A 34 15.27 -14.10 16.96
N GLY A 35 14.34 -13.40 17.61
CA GLY A 35 12.97 -13.24 17.09
C GLY A 35 12.93 -12.35 15.86
N THR A 36 11.90 -12.48 15.03
CA THR A 36 11.73 -11.71 13.78
C THR A 36 10.39 -11.00 13.71
N ILE A 37 10.36 -9.87 13.02
CA ILE A 37 9.14 -9.19 12.60
C ILE A 37 9.25 -8.93 11.10
N GLN A 38 8.35 -9.52 10.33
CA GLN A 38 8.16 -9.19 8.92
C GLN A 38 6.94 -8.30 8.75
N ARG A 39 7.05 -7.27 7.92
CA ARG A 39 6.00 -6.32 7.59
C ARG A 39 5.98 -6.07 6.10
N ASP A 40 4.83 -6.28 5.49
CA ASP A 40 4.61 -6.00 4.08
C ASP A 40 3.52 -4.94 3.96
N ARG A 41 3.75 -3.94 3.10
CA ARG A 41 2.78 -2.91 2.76
C ARG A 41 2.56 -2.94 1.26
N ASP A 42 1.30 -3.02 0.85
CA ASP A 42 0.88 -2.83 -0.52
C ASP A 42 -0.24 -1.78 -0.56
N CYS A 43 -0.21 -0.90 -1.57
CA CYS A 43 -1.14 0.21 -1.70
C CYS A 43 -1.50 0.45 -3.16
N SER A 44 -2.70 0.04 -3.58
CA SER A 44 -3.24 0.36 -4.89
C SER A 44 -4.10 1.63 -4.88
N ARG A 45 -4.07 2.36 -5.98
CA ARG A 45 -4.97 3.50 -6.23
C ARG A 45 -5.65 3.29 -7.58
N SER A 46 -6.96 3.36 -7.61
CA SER A 46 -7.76 3.23 -8.83
C SER A 46 -9.11 3.91 -8.65
N SER A 47 -9.58 4.61 -9.68
CA SER A 47 -10.94 5.18 -9.76
C SER A 47 -11.40 5.94 -8.51
N GLY A 48 -10.58 6.88 -8.02
CA GLY A 48 -10.90 7.69 -6.84
C GLY A 48 -10.88 6.94 -5.50
N THR A 49 -10.42 5.69 -5.51
CA THR A 49 -10.26 4.85 -4.33
C THR A 49 -8.78 4.51 -4.10
N ALA A 50 -8.34 4.61 -2.84
CA ALA A 50 -7.05 4.10 -2.40
C ALA A 50 -7.26 2.92 -1.45
N ARG A 51 -6.64 1.78 -1.74
CA ARG A 51 -6.65 0.60 -0.86
C ARG A 51 -5.23 0.26 -0.45
N CYS A 52 -4.97 0.26 0.85
CA CYS A 52 -3.68 -0.12 1.42
C CYS A 52 -3.84 -1.31 2.36
N THR A 53 -3.10 -2.37 2.11
CA THR A 53 -2.95 -3.53 2.99
C THR A 53 -1.59 -3.45 3.66
N VAL A 54 -1.56 -3.66 4.98
CA VAL A 54 -0.33 -3.86 5.74
C VAL A 54 -0.46 -5.16 6.50
N SER A 55 0.26 -6.18 6.07
CA SER A 55 0.37 -7.46 6.75
C SER A 55 1.65 -7.53 7.55
N GLY A 56 1.74 -8.51 8.44
CA GLY A 56 2.99 -8.84 9.07
C GLY A 56 2.88 -9.98 10.04
N THR A 57 4.02 -10.61 10.24
CA THR A 57 4.21 -11.77 11.10
C THR A 57 5.28 -11.42 12.10
N ALA A 58 5.01 -11.68 13.38
CA ALA A 58 6.01 -11.64 14.42
C ALA A 58 6.28 -13.08 14.87
N THR A 59 7.53 -13.50 14.87
CA THR A 59 7.97 -14.83 15.33
C THR A 59 8.91 -14.63 16.51
N GLY A 60 8.54 -15.20 17.66
CA GLY A 60 9.39 -15.19 18.84
C GLY A 60 10.61 -16.10 18.67
N ALA A 61 11.62 -15.91 19.52
CA ALA A 61 12.83 -16.74 19.53
C ALA A 61 12.54 -18.24 19.69
N ASN A 62 11.46 -18.58 20.38
CA ASN A 62 11.02 -19.95 20.60
C ASN A 62 10.05 -20.46 19.51
N GLY A 63 9.96 -19.75 18.36
CA GLY A 63 9.23 -20.17 17.16
C GLY A 63 7.74 -19.86 17.12
N GLN A 64 7.13 -19.39 18.22
CA GLN A 64 5.71 -19.02 18.23
C GLN A 64 5.49 -17.79 17.36
N SER A 65 4.44 -17.81 16.54
CA SER A 65 4.18 -16.75 15.58
C SER A 65 2.80 -16.12 15.79
N ALA A 66 2.70 -14.82 15.53
CA ALA A 66 1.44 -14.08 15.50
C ALA A 66 1.37 -13.26 14.22
N THR A 67 0.17 -13.14 13.64
CA THR A 67 -0.05 -12.38 12.40
C THR A 67 -0.96 -11.19 12.64
N ARG A 68 -0.78 -10.14 11.85
CA ARG A 68 -1.67 -8.99 11.85
C ARG A 68 -1.78 -8.40 10.46
N GLU A 69 -3.01 -8.25 9.98
CA GLU A 69 -3.35 -7.54 8.76
C GLU A 69 -4.15 -6.29 9.08
N ARG A 70 -3.83 -5.20 8.40
CA ARG A 70 -4.64 -3.98 8.37
C ARG A 70 -4.95 -3.63 6.93
N VAL A 71 -6.22 -3.53 6.61
CA VAL A 71 -6.72 -3.02 5.34
C VAL A 71 -7.32 -1.65 5.57
N ARG A 72 -6.91 -0.65 4.79
CA ARG A 72 -7.54 0.66 4.73
C ARG A 72 -8.03 0.94 3.32
N THR A 73 -9.30 1.30 3.20
CA THR A 73 -9.89 1.77 1.95
C THR A 73 -10.35 3.21 2.16
N THR A 74 -9.90 4.12 1.31
CA THR A 74 -10.27 5.53 1.33
C THR A 74 -10.90 5.89 0.00
N THR A 75 -12.07 6.52 0.05
CA THR A 75 -12.79 7.09 -1.10
C THR A 75 -13.06 8.57 -0.82
N ALA A 76 -13.60 9.29 -1.80
CA ALA A 76 -14.05 10.67 -1.58
C ALA A 76 -15.06 10.71 -0.41
N GLY A 77 -14.75 11.48 0.64
CA GLY A 77 -15.62 11.67 1.79
C GLY A 77 -15.62 10.54 2.82
N SER A 78 -14.88 9.44 2.65
CA SER A 78 -14.85 8.37 3.65
C SER A 78 -13.54 7.58 3.72
N SER A 79 -13.26 7.00 4.89
CA SER A 79 -12.14 6.07 5.08
C SER A 79 -12.53 4.94 6.02
N GLY A 80 -12.55 3.72 5.49
CA GLY A 80 -12.71 2.47 6.23
C GLY A 80 -11.37 1.87 6.62
N THR A 81 -11.26 1.26 7.80
CA THR A 81 -10.11 0.47 8.21
C THR A 81 -10.57 -0.78 8.94
N THR A 82 -10.08 -1.93 8.51
CA THR A 82 -10.24 -3.22 9.20
C THR A 82 -8.87 -3.71 9.63
N VAL A 83 -8.80 -4.23 10.85
CA VAL A 83 -7.61 -4.86 11.42
C VAL A 83 -8.00 -6.25 11.87
N THR A 84 -7.29 -7.26 11.39
CA THR A 84 -7.42 -8.65 11.81
C THR A 84 -6.08 -9.09 12.38
N GLY A 85 -6.10 -9.82 13.49
CA GLY A 85 -4.89 -10.40 14.06
C GLY A 85 -5.15 -11.77 14.64
N THR A 86 -4.17 -12.66 14.48
CA THR A 86 -4.22 -14.03 14.99
C THR A 86 -3.03 -14.23 15.92
N GLY A 87 -3.33 -14.61 17.17
CA GLY A 87 -2.32 -14.90 18.17
C GLY A 87 -1.66 -16.28 17.97
N PRO A 88 -0.60 -16.59 18.72
CA PRO A 88 0.13 -17.84 18.57
C PRO A 88 -0.66 -19.10 18.94
N GLN A 89 -1.75 -18.93 19.70
CA GLN A 89 -2.68 -20.00 20.05
C GLN A 89 -3.85 -20.12 19.05
N GLY A 90 -3.78 -19.41 17.91
CA GLY A 90 -4.79 -19.46 16.84
C GLY A 90 -6.02 -18.58 17.06
N SER A 91 -6.17 -17.96 18.23
CA SER A 91 -7.27 -17.04 18.51
C SER A 91 -7.20 -15.80 17.61
N THR A 92 -8.31 -15.47 16.96
CA THR A 92 -8.40 -14.37 16.00
C THR A 92 -9.33 -13.28 16.50
N MET A 93 -8.90 -12.02 16.37
CA MET A 93 -9.71 -10.84 16.64
C MET A 93 -9.77 -9.96 15.39
N GLN A 94 -10.95 -9.41 15.11
CA GLN A 94 -11.15 -8.44 14.05
C GLN A 94 -11.80 -7.17 14.61
N ARG A 95 -11.35 -6.01 14.13
CA ARG A 95 -11.92 -4.69 14.48
C ARG A 95 -12.03 -3.86 13.21
N SER A 96 -13.17 -3.18 13.04
CA SER A 96 -13.41 -2.29 11.90
C SER A 96 -13.81 -0.91 12.39
N ARG A 97 -13.41 0.13 11.64
CA ARG A 97 -13.82 1.52 11.84
C ARG A 97 -14.08 2.16 10.48
N LEU A 98 -15.17 2.91 10.38
CA LEU A 98 -15.45 3.81 9.26
C LEU A 98 -15.43 5.26 9.76
N ILE A 99 -14.81 6.14 8.98
CA ILE A 99 -14.83 7.58 9.18
C ILE A 99 -15.50 8.18 7.95
N THR A 100 -16.51 9.01 8.17
CA THR A 100 -17.18 9.78 7.11
C THR A 100 -16.93 11.25 7.36
N VAL A 101 -16.58 12.00 6.31
CA VAL A 101 -16.37 13.44 6.36
C VAL A 101 -17.60 14.11 5.77
N THR A 102 -18.42 14.73 6.62
CA THR A 102 -19.53 15.60 6.21
C THR A 102 -19.03 17.04 6.21
N ARG A 103 -19.37 17.81 5.17
CA ARG A 103 -19.02 19.21 5.03
C ARG A 103 -20.27 20.07 5.20
#